data_AF-A0A2M9P7J9-F1
#
_entry.id   AF-A0A2M9P7J9-F1
#
_cell.length_a   1.000
_cell.length_b   1.000
_cell.length_c   1.000
_cell.angle_alpha   90.00
_cell.angle_beta   90.00
_cell.angle_gamma   90.00
#
_symmetry.space_group_name_H-M   'P 1'
#
loop_
_entity.id
_entity.type
_entity.pdbx_description
1 polymer ?
#
loop_
_entity_poly.entity_id
_entity_poly.type
_entity_poly.pdbx_seq_one_letter_code
_entity_poly.pdbx_strand_id
1 'polypeptide(L)'
;MIDDQRKGKGRKKQVAGTFRQVGSGVLLPIPKRNTIIRDRLIETAATLSETRPEVTFQHSILCQTSLPYRSPGANVREWERRQGNAALLIEAGRARNPETGEWVQLALPWGPKARLVLMHLNQEAIRTQSNVIDVGASLSGFVKRLGLDGNGRDMR
;
A
#
# COMPACT_ATOMS: atom_id res chain seq x y z
N MET A 1 13.02 -17.58 -4.51
CA MET A 1 12.69 -18.49 -3.40
C MET A 1 13.44 -17.98 -2.18
N ILE A 2 12.81 -17.11 -1.40
CA ILE A 2 13.20 -16.91 0.00
C ILE A 2 12.30 -17.87 0.76
N ASP A 3 12.95 -18.88 1.30
CA ASP A 3 12.40 -19.96 2.07
C ASP A 3 11.47 -19.43 3.18
N ASP A 4 10.17 -19.66 3.00
CA ASP A 4 9.13 -19.44 4.01
C ASP A 4 9.26 -20.54 5.08
N GLN A 5 10.28 -20.42 5.93
CA GLN A 5 10.60 -21.37 6.99
C GLN A 5 9.80 -21.12 8.28
N ARG A 6 8.53 -20.70 8.16
CA ARG A 6 7.62 -20.71 9.33
C ARG A 6 6.34 -21.48 9.06
N LYS A 7 6.48 -22.73 8.59
CA LYS A 7 5.58 -23.82 9.01
C LYS A 7 5.80 -24.13 10.50
N GLY A 8 5.37 -23.21 11.37
CA GLY A 8 5.39 -23.38 12.82
C GLY A 8 4.05 -23.93 13.31
N LYS A 9 4.09 -25.17 13.81
CA LYS A 9 3.12 -25.87 14.69
C LYS A 9 1.81 -25.13 15.01
N GLY A 10 0.69 -25.83 14.81
CA GLY A 10 -0.68 -25.43 15.19
C GLY A 10 -0.73 -24.52 16.42
N ARG A 11 -1.25 -23.31 16.19
CA ARG A 11 -1.28 -22.19 17.12
C ARG A 11 -2.26 -22.51 18.27
N LYS A 12 -1.79 -23.15 19.34
CA LYS A 12 -2.61 -23.45 20.53
C LYS A 12 -3.16 -22.13 21.11
N LYS A 13 -4.48 -22.00 21.19
CA LYS A 13 -5.17 -20.92 21.92
C LYS A 13 -4.73 -21.00 23.39
N GLN A 14 -4.04 -19.99 23.90
CA GLN A 14 -3.88 -19.84 25.35
C GLN A 14 -5.25 -19.46 25.93
N VAL A 15 -5.73 -20.26 26.86
CA VAL A 15 -6.98 -20.05 27.58
C VAL A 15 -6.76 -18.88 28.55
N ALA A 16 -7.73 -17.96 28.62
CA ALA A 16 -7.68 -16.86 29.57
C ALA A 16 -7.64 -17.41 31.00
N GLY A 17 -6.65 -17.00 31.81
CA GLY A 17 -6.52 -17.40 33.22
C GLY A 17 -5.19 -18.04 33.62
N THR A 18 -4.24 -18.24 32.70
CA THR A 18 -2.90 -18.71 33.10
C THR A 18 -2.11 -17.55 33.73
N PHE A 19 -1.72 -17.71 35.00
CA PHE A 19 -0.86 -16.76 35.70
C PHE A 19 0.58 -17.30 35.75
N ARG A 20 1.59 -16.41 35.70
CA ARG A 20 2.99 -16.78 35.84
C ARG A 20 3.57 -16.10 37.08
N GLN A 21 4.16 -16.88 37.99
CA GLN A 21 4.85 -16.33 39.15
C GLN A 21 6.12 -15.60 38.67
N VAL A 22 6.23 -14.31 39.01
CA VAL A 22 7.41 -13.50 38.73
C VAL A 22 7.99 -13.06 40.08
N GLY A 23 9.20 -13.53 40.41
CA GLY A 23 9.89 -13.18 41.64
C GLY A 23 9.19 -13.63 42.93
N SER A 24 9.36 -12.86 44.00
CA SER A 24 8.93 -13.12 45.38
C SER A 24 7.43 -12.89 45.61
N GLY A 25 6.59 -13.58 44.84
CA GLY A 25 5.19 -13.85 45.24
C GLY A 25 4.09 -13.03 44.56
N VAL A 26 4.39 -12.20 43.57
CA VAL A 26 3.33 -11.49 42.82
C VAL A 26 2.87 -12.35 41.63
N LEU A 27 1.60 -12.76 41.67
CA LEU A 27 0.95 -13.51 40.61
C LEU A 27 0.38 -12.54 39.56
N LEU A 28 1.13 -12.28 38.49
CA LEU A 28 0.66 -11.42 37.41
C LEU A 28 -0.07 -12.24 36.33
N PRO A 29 -1.22 -11.74 35.83
CA PRO A 29 -1.89 -12.38 34.69
C PRO A 29 -0.96 -12.34 33.48
N ILE A 30 -0.83 -13.45 32.75
CA ILE A 30 -0.03 -13.46 31.53
C ILE A 30 -0.66 -12.47 30.54
N PRO A 31 0.09 -11.47 30.04
CA PRO A 31 -0.46 -10.52 29.10
C PRO A 31 -0.97 -11.26 27.87
N LYS A 32 -2.20 -10.96 27.47
CA LYS A 32 -2.80 -11.55 26.27
C LYS A 32 -1.86 -11.34 25.09
N ARG A 33 -1.41 -12.43 24.46
CA ARG A 33 -0.54 -12.33 23.30
C ARG A 33 -1.22 -11.50 22.22
N ASN A 34 -0.50 -10.53 21.69
CA ASN A 34 -0.98 -9.69 20.61
C ASN A 34 -1.33 -10.52 19.37
N THR A 35 -2.34 -10.03 18.65
CA THR A 35 -2.66 -10.50 17.31
C THR A 35 -1.67 -9.90 16.31
N ILE A 36 -1.48 -10.54 15.15
CA ILE A 36 -0.59 -10.04 14.08
C ILE A 36 -0.90 -8.57 13.72
N ILE A 37 -2.18 -8.18 13.70
CA ILE A 37 -2.59 -6.79 13.39
C ILE A 37 -2.12 -5.83 14.48
N ARG A 38 -2.25 -6.21 15.76
CA ARG A 38 -1.80 -5.39 16.90
C ARG A 38 -0.28 -5.24 16.90
N ASP A 39 0.46 -6.31 16.66
CA ASP A 39 1.92 -6.24 16.56
C ASP A 39 2.35 -5.28 15.44
N ARG A 40 1.74 -5.39 14.26
CA ARG A 40 2.00 -4.46 13.14
C ARG A 40 1.67 -3.00 13.47
N LEU A 41 0.56 -2.76 14.19
CA LEU A 41 0.19 -1.41 14.60
C LEU A 41 1.20 -0.81 15.59
N ILE A 42 1.67 -1.61 16.56
CA ILE A 42 2.68 -1.19 17.54
C ILE A 42 4.00 -0.90 16.83
N GLU A 43 4.45 -1.79 15.95
CA GLU A 43 5.66 -1.62 15.15
C GLU A 43 5.59 -0.35 14.29
N THR A 44 4.47 -0.16 13.57
CA THR A 44 4.25 1.03 12.75
C THR A 44 4.25 2.31 13.60
N ALA A 45 3.61 2.29 14.77
CA ALA A 45 3.59 3.44 15.68
C ALA A 45 4.99 3.80 16.20
N ALA A 46 5.82 2.80 16.50
CA ALA A 46 7.21 3.02 16.90
C ALA A 46 8.01 3.69 15.75
N THR A 47 7.91 3.18 14.52
CA THR A 47 8.56 3.76 13.35
C THR A 47 8.14 5.20 13.09
N LEU A 48 6.84 5.50 13.21
CA LEU A 48 6.30 6.85 13.04
C LEU A 48 6.72 7.82 14.17
N SER A 49 7.05 7.31 15.36
CA SER A 49 7.55 8.13 16.46
C SER A 49 9.03 8.49 16.28
N GLU A 50 9.83 7.60 15.69
CA GLU A 50 11.26 7.80 15.50
C GLU A 50 11.58 8.65 14.27
N THR A 51 10.75 8.55 13.22
CA THR A 51 10.97 9.24 11.94
C THR A 51 9.85 10.21 11.66
N ARG A 52 10.20 11.44 11.27
CA ARG A 52 9.20 12.40 10.78
C ARG A 52 8.90 12.02 9.32
N PRO A 53 7.67 11.60 8.99
CA PRO A 53 7.35 11.16 7.65
C PRO A 53 7.52 12.31 6.66
N GLU A 54 8.06 12.01 5.48
CA GLU A 54 8.11 12.95 4.38
C GLU A 54 6.69 13.35 3.97
N VAL A 55 6.48 14.65 3.69
CA VAL A 55 5.16 15.16 3.33
C VAL A 55 4.85 14.76 1.90
N THR A 56 3.83 13.91 1.72
CA THR A 56 3.29 13.57 0.40
C THR A 56 2.12 14.45 0.04
N PHE A 57 2.07 14.88 -1.22
CA PHE A 57 1.04 15.76 -1.74
C PHE A 57 0.02 14.99 -2.59
N GLN A 58 -1.24 15.40 -2.50
CA GLN A 58 -2.33 14.86 -3.30
C GLN A 58 -3.21 16.01 -3.77
N HIS A 59 -3.66 15.96 -5.03
CA HIS A 59 -4.60 16.96 -5.55
C HIS A 59 -5.92 16.93 -4.75
N SER A 60 -6.47 18.11 -4.45
CA SER A 60 -7.65 18.27 -3.58
C SER A 60 -8.87 17.44 -4.02
N ILE A 61 -9.12 17.34 -5.33
CA ILE A 61 -10.19 16.49 -5.89
C ILE A 61 -9.94 15.01 -5.59
N LEU A 62 -8.69 14.54 -5.69
CA LEU A 62 -8.35 13.13 -5.44
C LEU A 62 -8.43 12.76 -3.96
N CYS A 63 -8.35 13.73 -3.05
CA CYS A 63 -8.64 13.52 -1.62
C CYS A 63 -10.13 13.18 -1.40
N GLN A 64 -11.03 13.67 -2.25
CA GLN A 64 -12.47 13.43 -2.14
C GLN A 64 -12.94 12.20 -2.95
N THR A 65 -12.44 12.02 -4.18
CA THR A 65 -12.94 10.99 -5.11
C THR A 65 -12.07 9.73 -5.13
N SER A 66 -10.76 9.87 -5.30
CA SER A 66 -9.73 8.80 -5.33
C SER A 66 -9.97 7.67 -6.36
N LEU A 67 -8.87 6.97 -6.74
CA LEU A 67 -8.94 5.75 -7.56
C LEU A 67 -9.76 4.64 -6.85
N PRO A 68 -10.32 3.65 -7.55
CA PRO A 68 -11.02 2.52 -6.93
C PRO A 68 -10.19 1.82 -5.84
N TYR A 69 -10.82 1.49 -4.71
CA TYR A 69 -10.14 0.76 -3.63
C TYR A 69 -10.05 -0.75 -3.93
N ARG A 70 -11.11 -1.32 -4.49
CA ARG A 70 -11.17 -2.71 -4.94
C ARG A 70 -11.16 -2.76 -6.46
N SER A 71 -10.79 -3.92 -7.01
CA SER A 71 -10.86 -4.16 -8.46
C SER A 71 -12.29 -3.93 -8.96
N PRO A 72 -12.49 -3.02 -9.92
CA PRO A 72 -13.79 -2.84 -10.57
C PRO A 72 -14.20 -4.04 -11.45
N GLY A 73 -13.25 -4.91 -11.79
CA GLY A 73 -13.43 -6.01 -12.73
C GLY A 73 -12.64 -5.79 -14.02
N ALA A 74 -12.25 -6.88 -14.69
CA ALA A 74 -11.37 -6.82 -15.86
C ALA A 74 -11.99 -6.12 -17.10
N ASN A 75 -13.32 -6.15 -17.20
CA ASN A 75 -14.05 -5.59 -18.35
C ASN A 75 -14.51 -4.14 -18.12
N VAL A 76 -14.28 -3.59 -16.93
CA VAL A 76 -14.71 -2.22 -16.61
C VAL A 76 -13.65 -1.25 -17.12
N ARG A 77 -14.08 -0.37 -18.04
CA ARG A 77 -13.21 0.60 -18.73
C ARG A 77 -13.40 2.02 -18.24
N GLU A 78 -14.48 2.29 -17.53
CA GLU A 78 -14.82 3.60 -17.00
C GLU A 78 -15.09 3.50 -15.51
N TRP A 79 -14.56 4.46 -14.75
CA TRP A 79 -14.85 4.59 -13.34
C TRP A 79 -15.18 6.03 -13.01
N GLU A 80 -16.39 6.23 -12.51
CA GLU A 80 -16.85 7.52 -12.03
C GLU A 80 -16.93 7.53 -10.50
N ARG A 81 -16.51 8.64 -9.91
CA ARG A 81 -16.81 8.93 -8.51
C ARG A 81 -17.13 10.41 -8.33
N ARG A 82 -18.25 10.69 -7.70
CA ARG A 82 -18.69 12.03 -7.32
C ARG A 82 -18.86 12.15 -5.82
N GLN A 83 -18.34 13.24 -5.24
CA GLN A 83 -18.51 13.61 -3.84
C GLN A 83 -18.76 15.12 -3.77
N GLY A 84 -19.99 15.52 -3.46
CA GLY A 84 -20.40 16.93 -3.50
C GLY A 84 -20.18 17.55 -4.89
N ASN A 85 -19.36 18.61 -4.94
CA ASN A 85 -18.99 19.31 -6.18
C ASN A 85 -17.75 18.72 -6.86
N ALA A 86 -17.06 17.76 -6.24
CA ALA A 86 -15.94 17.06 -6.85
C ALA A 86 -16.43 15.85 -7.65
N ALA A 87 -15.99 15.75 -8.90
CA ALA A 87 -16.23 14.60 -9.76
C ALA A 87 -14.91 14.12 -10.38
N LEU A 88 -14.78 12.81 -10.53
CA LEU A 88 -13.64 12.16 -11.17
C LEU A 88 -14.19 11.08 -12.11
N LEU A 89 -13.85 11.19 -13.38
CA LEU A 89 -14.04 10.15 -14.38
C LEU A 89 -12.66 9.63 -14.79
N ILE A 90 -12.51 8.31 -14.83
CA ILE A 90 -11.30 7.64 -15.27
C ILE A 90 -11.66 6.70 -16.40
N GLU A 91 -11.01 6.90 -17.54
CA GLU A 91 -11.16 6.05 -18.72
C GLU A 91 -9.87 5.24 -18.93
N ALA A 92 -9.99 3.92 -19.00
CA ALA A 92 -8.86 3.06 -19.24
C ALA A 92 -8.40 3.15 -20.69
N GLY A 93 -7.15 3.52 -20.89
CA GLY A 93 -6.55 3.67 -22.21
C GLY A 93 -6.19 2.35 -22.89
N ARG A 94 -5.37 2.48 -23.93
CA ARG A 94 -4.76 1.38 -24.69
C ARG A 94 -3.25 1.60 -24.70
N ALA A 95 -2.48 0.52 -24.68
CA ALA A 95 -1.03 0.59 -24.84
C ALA A 95 -0.60 -0.38 -25.94
N ARG A 96 0.55 -0.10 -26.56
CA ARG A 96 1.17 -1.03 -27.49
C ARG A 96 2.00 -2.03 -26.70
N ASN A 97 1.72 -3.31 -26.87
CA ASN A 97 2.53 -4.36 -26.29
C ASN A 97 3.91 -4.36 -26.97
N PRO A 98 5.03 -4.21 -26.23
CA PRO A 98 6.36 -4.17 -26.83
C PRO A 98 6.80 -5.52 -27.42
N GLU A 99 6.26 -6.64 -26.94
CA GLU A 99 6.63 -7.99 -27.41
C GLU A 99 5.86 -8.38 -28.68
N THR A 100 4.55 -8.11 -28.71
CA THR A 100 3.69 -8.49 -29.85
C THR A 100 3.49 -7.36 -30.86
N GLY A 101 3.75 -6.11 -30.46
CA GLY A 101 3.51 -4.92 -31.28
C GLY A 101 2.03 -4.53 -31.40
N GLU A 102 1.11 -5.29 -30.82
CA GLU A 102 -0.33 -5.09 -30.91
C GLU A 102 -0.85 -4.10 -29.86
N TRP A 103 -2.01 -3.48 -30.14
CA TRP A 103 -2.71 -2.66 -29.18
C TRP A 103 -3.47 -3.52 -28.16
N VAL A 104 -3.11 -3.38 -26.89
CA VAL A 104 -3.79 -4.04 -25.77
C VAL A 104 -4.64 -3.04 -25.00
N GLN A 105 -5.82 -3.49 -24.56
CA GLN A 105 -6.66 -2.71 -23.67
C GLN A 105 -6.10 -2.78 -22.24
N LEU A 106 -5.99 -1.64 -21.58
CA LEU A 106 -5.54 -1.58 -20.20
C LEU A 106 -6.73 -1.71 -19.25
N ALA A 107 -6.48 -2.27 -18.07
CA ALA A 107 -7.43 -2.23 -16.96
C ALA A 107 -7.33 -0.90 -16.20
N LEU A 108 -8.39 -0.54 -15.49
CA LEU A 108 -8.38 0.61 -14.60
C LEU A 108 -7.39 0.40 -13.45
N PRO A 109 -6.62 1.44 -13.06
CA PRO A 109 -5.74 1.37 -11.90
C PRO A 109 -6.56 1.35 -10.60
N TRP A 110 -6.27 0.41 -9.70
CA TRP A 110 -7.00 0.26 -8.44
C TRP A 110 -6.09 -0.15 -7.28
N GLY A 111 -6.62 0.01 -6.07
CA GLY A 111 -5.98 -0.43 -4.84
C GLY A 111 -4.90 0.54 -4.32
N PRO A 112 -4.20 0.15 -3.24
CA PRO A 112 -3.26 1.03 -2.55
C PRO A 112 -2.08 1.45 -3.43
N LYS A 113 -1.50 0.54 -4.21
CA LYS A 113 -0.30 0.82 -5.02
C LYS A 113 -0.57 1.86 -6.10
N ALA A 114 -1.65 1.70 -6.86
CA ALA A 114 -2.04 2.68 -7.87
C ALA A 114 -2.22 4.08 -7.29
N ARG A 115 -2.79 4.18 -6.08
CA ARG A 115 -2.97 5.44 -5.37
C ARG A 115 -1.64 6.03 -4.90
N LEU A 116 -0.72 5.21 -4.40
CA LEU A 116 0.63 5.64 -4.01
C LEU A 116 1.39 6.20 -5.23
N VAL A 117 1.31 5.53 -6.37
CA VAL A 117 1.89 6.03 -7.63
C VAL A 117 1.36 7.42 -7.95
N LEU A 118 0.03 7.62 -7.91
CA LEU A 118 -0.57 8.91 -8.23
C LEU A 118 -0.18 10.01 -7.23
N MET A 119 -0.08 9.69 -5.94
CA MET A 119 0.40 10.61 -4.90
C MET A 119 1.86 11.02 -5.16
N HIS A 120 2.72 10.07 -5.53
CA HIS A 120 4.10 10.36 -5.87
C HIS A 120 4.20 11.26 -7.12
N LEU A 121 3.41 10.99 -8.15
CA LEU A 121 3.38 11.87 -9.34
C LEU A 121 2.94 13.31 -8.99
N ASN A 122 1.91 13.47 -8.16
CA ASN A 122 1.49 14.79 -7.68
C ASN A 122 2.59 15.50 -6.88
N GLN A 123 3.28 14.76 -6.02
CA GLN A 123 4.42 15.27 -5.26
C GLN A 123 5.56 15.70 -6.19
N GLU A 124 5.95 14.88 -7.17
CA GLU A 124 7.03 15.19 -8.10
C GLU A 124 6.70 16.41 -8.96
N ALA A 125 5.46 16.54 -9.44
CA ALA A 125 5.01 17.73 -10.17
C ALA A 125 5.17 19.02 -9.34
N ILE A 126 4.87 18.96 -8.04
CA ILE A 126 5.05 20.10 -7.12
C ILE A 126 6.53 20.34 -6.84
N ARG A 127 7.33 19.31 -6.61
CA ARG A 127 8.77 19.48 -6.32
C ARG A 127 9.54 20.04 -7.51
N THR A 128 9.20 19.59 -8.72
CA THR A 128 9.87 20.00 -9.96
C THR A 128 9.22 21.22 -10.62
N GLN A 129 8.03 21.63 -10.16
CA GLN A 129 7.23 22.69 -10.78
C GLN A 129 7.00 22.43 -12.28
N SER A 130 6.80 21.17 -12.65
CA SER A 130 6.70 20.70 -14.02
C SER A 130 5.50 19.78 -14.20
N ASN A 131 4.83 19.90 -15.35
CA ASN A 131 3.80 18.95 -15.78
C ASN A 131 4.39 17.72 -16.50
N VAL A 132 5.71 17.68 -16.69
CA VAL A 132 6.46 16.54 -17.21
C VAL A 132 7.24 15.92 -16.07
N ILE A 133 6.93 14.66 -15.75
CA ILE A 133 7.52 13.92 -14.64
C ILE A 133 8.43 12.81 -15.17
N ASP A 134 9.67 12.77 -14.69
CA ASP A 134 10.61 11.70 -14.99
C ASP A 134 10.33 10.45 -14.11
N VAL A 135 9.85 9.39 -14.76
CA VAL A 135 9.59 8.09 -14.12
C VAL A 135 10.85 7.23 -14.01
N GLY A 136 11.98 7.66 -14.59
CA GLY A 136 13.27 7.00 -14.56
C GLY A 136 13.37 5.79 -15.50
N ALA A 137 14.56 5.17 -15.52
CA ALA A 137 14.90 4.13 -16.51
C ALA A 137 14.38 2.72 -16.19
N SER A 138 13.83 2.47 -15.00
CA SER A 138 13.31 1.14 -14.64
C SER A 138 12.19 1.21 -13.61
N LEU A 139 11.26 0.25 -13.70
CA LEU A 139 10.18 0.08 -12.72
C LEU A 139 10.74 -0.14 -11.31
N SER A 140 11.79 -0.95 -11.16
CA SER A 140 12.42 -1.20 -9.86
C SER A 140 12.99 0.08 -9.24
N GLY A 141 13.57 0.96 -10.07
CA GLY A 141 14.03 2.27 -9.63
C GLY A 141 12.88 3.17 -9.18
N PHE A 142 11.76 3.15 -9.92
CA PHE A 142 10.56 3.89 -9.57
C PHE A 142 9.93 3.39 -8.25
N VAL A 143 9.78 2.08 -8.08
CA VAL A 143 9.23 1.45 -6.87
C VAL A 143 10.08 1.79 -5.63
N LYS A 144 11.41 1.81 -5.77
CA LYS A 144 12.31 2.26 -4.70
C LYS A 144 12.11 3.72 -4.33
N ARG A 145 11.90 4.61 -5.31
CA ARG A 145 11.58 6.02 -5.04
C ARG A 145 10.23 6.20 -4.35
N LEU A 146 9.32 5.25 -4.53
CA LEU A 146 8.04 5.18 -3.82
C LEU A 146 8.19 4.72 -2.35
N GLY A 147 9.40 4.39 -1.89
CA GLY A 147 9.65 3.85 -0.56
C GLY A 147 9.21 2.40 -0.37
N LEU A 148 9.01 1.67 -1.48
CA LEU A 148 8.69 0.25 -1.46
C LEU A 148 9.94 -0.59 -1.75
N ASP A 149 9.99 -1.78 -1.17
CA ASP A 149 11.07 -2.71 -1.46
C ASP A 149 10.92 -3.18 -2.91
N GLY A 150 12.01 -3.17 -3.70
CA GLY A 150 12.00 -3.64 -5.09
C GLY A 150 11.79 -5.15 -5.26
N ASN A 151 11.15 -5.80 -4.29
CA ASN A 151 10.85 -7.22 -4.25
C ASN A 151 9.59 -7.54 -5.07
N GLY A 152 9.46 -8.79 -5.52
CA GLY A 152 8.36 -9.21 -6.40
C GLY A 152 6.94 -9.00 -5.85
N ARG A 153 6.77 -8.91 -4.52
CA ARG A 153 5.49 -8.59 -3.89
C ARG A 153 5.04 -7.16 -4.18
N ASP A 154 5.96 -6.20 -4.24
CA ASP A 154 5.65 -4.79 -4.38
C ASP A 154 5.56 -4.35 -5.84
N MET A 155 6.20 -5.10 -6.74
CA MET A 155 6.13 -4.88 -8.20
C MET A 155 4.84 -5.38 -8.89
N ARG A 156 4.03 -6.22 -8.23
CA ARG A 156 2.84 -6.87 -8.84
C ARG A 156 1.51 -6.14 -8.61
#